data_AF-A0A536NM05-F1
#
_entry.id   AF-A0A536NM05-F1
#
_cell.length_a   1.000
_cell.length_b   1.000
_cell.length_c   1.000
_cell.angle_alpha   90.00
_cell.angle_beta   90.00
_cell.angle_gamma   90.00
#
_symmetry.space_group_name_H-M   'P 1'
#
loop_
_entity.id
_entity.type
_entity.pdbx_description
1 polymer ?
#
loop_
_entity_poly.entity_id
_entity_poly.type
_entity_poly.pdbx_seq_one_letter_code
_entity_poly.pdbx_strand_id
1 'polypeptide(L)'
;NNAFFVRRDSTTRRKGGSLVTLATGPRAEALVALTDEAIVARVRGDLLKMFPSERDVLERATTRVERWRGLPRFGKGWLGRQKVLREPFGSIHFCGDYTAQPGTPGAVGSGYHAANAVRALLG
;
A
#
# COMPACT_ATOMS: atom_id res chain seq x y z
N ASN A 1 -8.47 -3.39 -7.01
CA ASN A 1 -7.57 -4.55 -7.08
C ASN A 1 -6.45 -4.22 -8.04
N ASN A 2 -5.24 -3.98 -7.54
CA ASN A 2 -4.06 -3.85 -8.38
C ASN A 2 -3.36 -5.20 -8.38
N ALA A 3 -3.19 -5.81 -9.55
CA ALA A 3 -2.36 -7.00 -9.72
C ALA A 3 -1.05 -6.57 -10.39
N PHE A 4 0.08 -6.89 -9.75
CA PHE A 4 1.40 -6.63 -10.32
C PHE A 4 1.82 -7.85 -11.14
N PHE A 5 1.87 -7.71 -12.46
CA PHE A 5 2.38 -8.75 -13.36
C PHE A 5 3.78 -8.38 -13.81
N VAL A 6 4.77 -9.16 -13.39
CA VAL A 6 6.15 -9.02 -13.86
C VAL A 6 6.32 -9.87 -15.13
N ARG A 7 6.65 -9.23 -16.27
CA ARG A 7 7.11 -9.96 -17.46
C ARG A 7 8.45 -10.61 -17.15
N ARG A 8 8.58 -11.90 -17.48
CA ARG A 8 9.81 -12.67 -17.31
C ARG A 8 10.49 -12.84 -18.67
N ASP A 9 11.82 -12.78 -18.69
CA ASP A 9 12.66 -13.06 -19.89
C ASP A 9 12.72 -14.55 -20.26
N SER A 10 12.13 -15.42 -19.44
CA SER A 10 12.05 -16.86 -19.68
C SER A 10 10.64 -17.28 -20.10
N THR A 11 10.57 -18.08 -21.17
CA THR A 11 9.35 -18.75 -21.64
C THR A 11 8.95 -19.94 -20.74
N THR A 12 9.84 -20.42 -19.87
CA THR A 12 9.56 -21.52 -18.94
C THR A 12 9.10 -21.00 -17.58
N ARG A 13 7.84 -21.30 -17.23
CA ARG A 13 7.28 -20.98 -15.92
C ARG A 13 7.96 -21.82 -14.84
N ARG A 14 8.84 -21.19 -14.04
CA ARG A 14 9.30 -21.78 -12.77
C ARG A 14 8.11 -21.91 -11.81
N LYS A 15 8.02 -23.04 -11.11
CA LYS A 15 7.05 -23.25 -10.01
C LYS A 15 7.31 -22.19 -8.93
N GLY A 16 6.25 -21.53 -8.47
CA GLY A 16 6.31 -20.46 -7.46
C GLY A 16 5.71 -19.14 -7.93
N GLY A 17 5.38 -18.28 -6.97
CA GLY A 17 4.77 -16.96 -7.16
C GLY A 17 4.11 -16.48 -5.86
N SER A 18 3.79 -15.20 -5.79
CA SER A 18 2.99 -14.62 -4.71
C SER A 18 1.74 -13.97 -5.29
N LEU A 19 0.64 -14.06 -4.53
CA LEU A 19 -0.59 -13.32 -4.79
C LEU A 19 -0.85 -12.44 -3.58
N VAL A 20 -1.11 -11.16 -3.82
CA VAL A 20 -1.44 -10.21 -2.78
C VAL A 20 -2.87 -9.72 -2.99
N THR A 21 -3.71 -9.89 -1.97
CA THR A 21 -5.03 -9.28 -1.91
C THR A 21 -4.98 -8.09 -0.97
N LEU A 22 -5.53 -6.95 -1.39
CA LEU A 22 -5.54 -5.71 -0.61
C LEU A 22 -6.98 -5.26 -0.37
N ALA A 23 -7.29 -4.96 0.89
CA ALA A 23 -8.51 -4.28 1.28
C ALA A 23 -8.18 -2.92 1.90
N THR A 24 -9.01 -1.91 1.63
CA THR A 24 -8.90 -0.58 2.23
C THR A 24 -10.29 -0.07 2.61
N GLY A 25 -10.35 0.99 3.43
CA GLY A 25 -11.61 1.62 3.86
C GLY A 25 -12.55 0.66 4.59
N PRO A 26 -13.88 0.75 4.37
CA PRO A 26 -14.87 -0.07 5.09
C PRO A 26 -14.64 -1.59 4.95
N ARG A 27 -14.10 -2.05 3.82
CA ARG A 27 -13.76 -3.46 3.62
C ARG A 27 -12.61 -3.91 4.52
N ALA A 28 -11.60 -3.06 4.71
CA ALA A 28 -10.52 -3.36 5.63
C ALA A 28 -11.02 -3.32 7.08
N GLU A 29 -11.87 -2.35 7.44
CA GLU A 29 -12.46 -2.24 8.78
C GLU A 29 -13.22 -3.52 9.17
N ALA A 30 -14.01 -4.08 8.25
CA ALA A 30 -14.70 -5.35 8.47
C ALA A 30 -13.75 -6.55 8.67
N LEU A 31 -12.57 -6.53 8.05
CA LEU A 31 -11.57 -7.60 8.20
C LEU A 31 -10.71 -7.42 9.46
N VAL A 32 -10.46 -6.19 9.92
CA VAL A 32 -9.62 -5.90 11.08
C VAL A 32 -10.15 -6.56 12.36
N ALA A 33 -11.47 -6.73 12.48
CA ALA A 33 -12.12 -7.38 13.61
C ALA A 33 -11.98 -8.93 13.62
N LEU A 34 -11.45 -9.53 12.56
CA LEU A 34 -11.31 -10.98 12.42
C LEU A 34 -9.89 -11.45 12.77
N THR A 35 -9.78 -12.73 13.16
CA THR A 35 -8.47 -13.40 13.28
C THR A 35 -7.85 -13.62 11.91
N ASP A 36 -6.54 -13.89 11.87
CA ASP A 36 -5.82 -14.15 10.62
C ASP A 36 -6.41 -15.36 9.88
N GLU A 37 -6.74 -16.42 10.61
CA GLU A 37 -7.32 -17.65 10.06
C GLU A 37 -8.67 -17.37 9.39
N ALA A 38 -9.51 -16.55 10.04
CA ALA A 38 -10.80 -16.16 9.50
C ALA A 38 -10.66 -15.28 8.24
N ILE A 39 -9.69 -14.36 8.22
CA ILE A 39 -9.38 -13.55 7.04
C ILE A 39 -8.90 -14.45 5.89
N VAL A 40 -7.96 -15.35 6.17
CA VAL A 40 -7.42 -16.29 5.18
C VAL A 40 -8.51 -17.18 4.61
N ALA A 41 -9.36 -17.78 5.46
CA ALA A 41 -10.47 -18.63 5.04
C ALA A 41 -11.45 -17.87 4.13
N ARG A 42 -11.80 -16.63 4.50
CA ARG A 42 -12.70 -15.80 3.72
C ARG A 42 -12.12 -15.44 2.35
N VAL A 43 -10.89 -14.91 2.33
CA VAL A 43 -10.21 -14.51 1.07
C VAL A 43 -10.00 -15.71 0.16
N ARG A 44 -9.57 -16.85 0.72
CA ARG A 44 -9.40 -18.11 -0.01
C ARG A 44 -10.71 -18.63 -0.58
N GLY A 45 -11.79 -18.56 0.18
CA GLY A 45 -13.12 -18.93 -0.29
C GLY A 45 -13.54 -18.10 -1.50
N ASP A 46 -13.26 -16.79 -1.50
CA ASP A 46 -13.56 -15.94 -2.65
C ASP A 46 -12.63 -16.23 -3.85
N LEU A 47 -11.35 -16.49 -3.61
CA LEU A 47 -10.43 -16.91 -4.67
C LEU A 47 -10.84 -18.25 -5.31
N LEU A 48 -11.31 -19.22 -4.52
CA LEU A 48 -11.78 -20.52 -5.02
C LEU A 48 -13.05 -20.40 -5.86
N LYS A 49 -13.94 -19.45 -5.55
CA LYS A 49 -15.10 -19.16 -6.41
C LYS A 49 -14.67 -18.62 -7.78
N MET A 50 -13.61 -17.81 -7.81
CA MET A 50 -13.09 -17.22 -9.05
C MET A 50 -12.20 -18.18 -9.84
N PHE A 51 -11.43 -19.02 -9.13
CA PHE A 51 -10.40 -19.90 -9.68
C PHE A 51 -10.53 -21.31 -9.09
N PRO A 52 -11.60 -22.05 -9.42
CA PRO A 52 -11.86 -23.35 -8.80
C PRO A 52 -10.78 -24.40 -9.13
N SER A 53 -10.12 -24.29 -10.28
CA SER A 53 -9.01 -25.17 -10.70
C SER A 53 -7.73 -24.99 -9.88
N GLU A 54 -7.61 -23.92 -9.09
CA GLU A 54 -6.40 -23.58 -8.34
C GLU A 54 -6.46 -24.05 -6.87
N ARG A 55 -7.40 -24.94 -6.53
CA ARG A 55 -7.60 -25.44 -5.16
C ARG A 55 -6.31 -25.91 -4.50
N ASP A 56 -5.61 -26.83 -5.14
CA ASP A 56 -4.40 -27.43 -4.56
C ASP A 56 -3.27 -26.40 -4.41
N VAL A 57 -3.23 -25.38 -5.29
CA VAL A 57 -2.25 -24.31 -5.21
C VAL A 57 -2.53 -23.44 -4.00
N LEU A 58 -3.79 -23.05 -3.82
CA LEU A 58 -4.20 -22.25 -2.67
C LEU A 58 -3.93 -23.03 -1.38
N GLU A 59 -4.38 -24.29 -1.27
CA GLU A 59 -4.25 -25.14 -0.07
C GLU A 59 -2.80 -25.30 0.41
N ARG A 60 -1.85 -25.37 -0.53
CA ARG A 60 -0.41 -25.46 -0.21
C ARG A 60 0.27 -24.10 0.01
N ALA A 61 -0.39 -22.98 -0.30
CA ALA A 61 0.22 -21.67 -0.21
C ALA A 61 0.40 -21.21 1.25
N THR A 62 1.64 -20.92 1.63
CA THR A 62 1.94 -20.17 2.86
C THR A 62 1.32 -18.80 2.76
N THR A 63 0.49 -18.43 3.75
CA THR A 63 -0.26 -17.18 3.75
C THR A 63 0.13 -16.35 4.96
N ARG A 64 0.31 -15.04 4.77
CA ARG A 64 0.58 -14.06 5.82
C ARG A 64 -0.43 -12.93 5.73
N VAL A 65 -1.00 -12.54 6.85
CA VAL A 65 -1.92 -11.41 6.95
C VAL A 65 -1.18 -10.22 7.55
N GLU A 66 -1.28 -9.07 6.90
CA GLU A 66 -0.66 -7.83 7.37
C GLU A 66 -1.72 -6.75 7.55
N ARG A 67 -1.69 -6.06 8.69
CA ARG A 67 -2.62 -4.99 9.04
C ARG A 67 -1.86 -3.67 9.18
N TRP A 68 -2.21 -2.72 8.33
CA TRP A 68 -1.62 -1.39 8.34
C TRP A 68 -2.62 -0.39 8.92
N ARG A 69 -2.18 0.37 9.93
CA ARG A 69 -2.94 1.49 10.51
C ARG A 69 -2.28 2.80 10.06
N GLY A 70 -3.07 3.88 9.99
CA GLY A 70 -2.53 5.23 9.78
C GLY A 70 -2.21 5.62 8.34
N LEU A 71 -2.80 4.95 7.33
CA LEU A 71 -2.69 5.42 5.94
C LEU A 71 -3.31 6.82 5.79
N PRO A 72 -2.63 7.77 5.12
CA PRO A 72 -3.17 9.11 4.90
C PRO A 72 -4.46 9.04 4.09
N ARG A 73 -5.49 9.76 4.55
CA ARG A 73 -6.80 9.82 3.89
C ARG A 73 -6.88 11.02 2.96
N PHE A 74 -6.96 10.75 1.67
CA PHE A 74 -7.05 11.76 0.61
C PHE A 74 -8.51 12.03 0.24
N GLY A 75 -9.25 12.68 1.15
CA GLY A 75 -10.65 13.06 0.93
C GLY A 75 -10.82 14.24 -0.04
N LYS A 76 -12.07 14.59 -0.35
CA LYS A 76 -12.40 15.79 -1.13
C LYS A 76 -11.74 17.03 -0.52
N GLY A 77 -11.16 17.89 -1.37
CA GLY A 77 -10.46 19.10 -0.94
C GLY A 77 -9.08 18.87 -0.31
N TRP A 78 -8.53 17.66 -0.35
CA TRP A 78 -7.20 17.38 0.18
C TRP A 78 -6.09 18.21 -0.52
N LEU A 79 -6.18 18.41 -1.84
CA LEU A 79 -5.21 19.24 -2.57
C LEU A 79 -5.09 20.67 -2.01
N GLY A 80 -6.21 21.26 -1.58
CA GLY A 80 -6.20 22.58 -0.94
C GLY A 80 -5.52 22.58 0.43
N ARG A 81 -5.62 21.48 1.17
CA ARG A 81 -4.95 21.28 2.48
C ARG A 81 -3.47 20.95 2.35
N GLN A 82 -3.05 20.43 1.21
CA GLN A 82 -1.67 20.04 0.95
C GLN A 82 -0.68 21.21 1.14
N LYS A 83 -1.07 22.44 0.77
CA LYS A 83 -0.24 23.63 0.98
C LYS A 83 0.06 23.85 2.46
N VAL A 84 -0.97 23.78 3.32
CA VAL A 84 -0.84 23.95 4.77
C VAL A 84 0.00 22.82 5.38
N LEU A 85 -0.20 21.58 4.95
CA LEU A 85 0.56 20.42 5.45
C LEU A 85 2.06 20.47 5.11
N ARG A 86 2.45 21.25 4.10
CA ARG A 86 3.85 21.43 3.68
C ARG A 86 4.52 22.63 4.33
N GLU A 87 3.76 23.50 4.97
CA GLU A 87 4.29 24.73 5.52
C GLU A 87 5.23 24.41 6.69
N PRO A 88 6.48 24.90 6.66
CA PRO A 88 7.44 24.63 7.74
C PRO A 88 7.00 25.33 9.04
N PHE A 89 7.37 24.73 10.16
CA PHE A 89 7.20 25.33 11.48
C PHE A 89 8.58 25.69 12.05
N GLY A 90 9.00 26.94 11.86
CA GLY A 90 10.37 27.36 12.19
C GLY A 90 11.38 26.58 11.35
N SER A 91 12.31 25.88 12.01
CA SER A 91 13.31 25.01 11.37
C SER A 91 12.82 23.58 11.11
N ILE A 92 11.56 23.28 11.40
CA ILE A 92 10.96 21.96 11.19
C ILE A 92 10.29 21.92 9.82
N HIS A 93 10.78 21.03 8.95
CA HIS A 93 10.24 20.80 7.61
C HIS A 93 9.52 19.44 7.54
N PHE A 94 8.34 19.43 6.94
CA PHE A 94 7.54 18.22 6.78
C PHE A 94 7.78 17.56 5.41
N CYS A 95 7.93 16.24 5.40
CA CYS A 95 7.98 15.43 4.19
C CYS A 95 7.29 14.08 4.40
N GLY A 96 6.94 13.43 3.30
CA GLY A 96 6.16 12.20 3.24
C GLY A 96 5.04 12.29 2.21
N ASP A 97 4.46 11.14 1.86
CA ASP A 97 3.36 11.05 0.89
C ASP A 97 2.12 11.87 1.30
N TYR A 98 1.88 12.07 2.60
CA TYR A 98 0.81 12.93 3.12
C TYR A 98 1.01 14.43 2.80
N THR A 99 2.24 14.85 2.47
CA THR A 99 2.58 16.23 2.07
C THR A 99 2.61 16.41 0.55
N ALA A 100 2.59 15.33 -0.22
CA ALA A 100 2.77 15.30 -1.66
C ALA A 100 1.80 14.33 -2.32
N GLN A 101 2.09 13.86 -3.52
CA GLN A 101 1.26 12.85 -4.18
C GLN A 101 1.22 11.55 -3.33
N PRO A 102 0.05 10.89 -3.20
CA PRO A 102 -0.04 9.61 -2.52
C PRO A 102 0.94 8.57 -3.09
N GLY A 103 1.60 7.83 -2.19
CA GLY A 103 2.52 6.75 -2.54
C GLY A 103 3.99 7.16 -2.68
N THR A 104 4.82 6.20 -3.08
CA THR A 104 6.28 6.31 -3.08
C THR A 104 6.83 7.52 -3.84
N PRO A 105 6.32 7.89 -5.04
CA PRO A 105 6.85 9.06 -5.76
C PRO A 105 6.69 10.36 -4.99
N GLY A 106 5.56 10.58 -4.30
CA GLY A 106 5.37 11.80 -3.51
C GLY A 106 6.16 11.77 -2.21
N ALA A 107 6.28 10.62 -1.55
CA ALA A 107 7.16 10.48 -0.38
C ALA A 107 8.61 10.87 -0.73
N VAL A 108 9.15 10.31 -1.82
CA VAL A 108 10.51 10.62 -2.28
C VAL A 108 10.64 12.08 -2.70
N GLY A 109 9.73 12.57 -3.55
CA GLY A 109 9.77 13.94 -4.05
C GLY A 109 9.67 15.00 -2.97
N SER A 110 8.81 14.78 -1.96
CA SER A 110 8.71 15.67 -0.80
C SER A 110 9.98 15.67 0.06
N GLY A 111 10.66 14.52 0.19
CA GLY A 111 11.94 14.41 0.88
C GLY A 111 13.02 15.26 0.22
N TYR A 112 13.17 15.17 -1.10
CA TYR A 112 14.10 16.03 -1.85
C TYR A 112 13.78 17.51 -1.68
N HIS A 113 12.50 17.88 -1.72
CA HIS A 113 12.07 19.26 -1.52
C HIS A 113 12.43 19.79 -0.13
N ALA A 114 12.11 19.01 0.92
CA ALA A 114 12.43 19.38 2.30
C ALA A 114 13.95 19.48 2.52
N ALA A 115 14.72 18.53 2.01
CA ALA A 115 16.18 18.55 2.12
C ALA A 115 16.81 19.78 1.45
N ASN A 116 16.32 20.17 0.27
CA ASN A 116 16.78 21.39 -0.40
C ASN A 116 16.42 22.66 0.39
N ALA A 117 15.23 22.72 0.98
CA ALA A 117 14.81 23.85 1.81
C ALA A 117 15.67 23.97 3.08
N VAL A 118 15.92 22.84 3.77
CA VAL A 118 16.82 22.80 4.94
C VAL A 118 18.23 23.22 4.55
N ARG A 119 18.77 22.71 3.43
CA ARG A 119 20.11 23.08 2.96
C ARG A 119 20.23 24.59 2.76
N ALA A 120 19.23 25.23 2.16
CA ALA A 120 19.22 26.68 1.94
C ALA A 120 19.20 27.50 3.25
N LEU A 121 18.73 26.93 4.36
CA LEU A 121 18.77 27.57 5.69
C LEU A 121 20.13 27.44 6.39
N LEU A 122 20.96 26.49 5.97
CA LEU A 122 22.25 26.18 6.60
C LEU A 122 23.43 26.94 5.95
N GLY A 123 23.22 27.57 4.78
CA GLY A 123 24.27 28.22 3.99
C GLY A 123 24.92 27.26 3.01
#